data_AF-A0A183DDB5-F1
#
_entry.id   AF-A0A183DDB5-F1
#
_cell.length_a   1.000
_cell.length_b   1.000
_cell.length_c   1.000
_cell.angle_alpha   90.00
_cell.angle_beta   90.00
_cell.angle_gamma   90.00
#
_symmetry.space_group_name_H-M   'P 1'
#
loop_
_entity.id
_entity.type
_entity.pdbx_description
1 polymer ?
#
loop_
_entity_poly.entity_id
_entity_poly.type
_entity_poly.pdbx_seq_one_letter_code
_entity_poly.pdbx_strand_id
1 'polypeptide(L)'
;MKREIEKAYYSVMLPLSAYRVRTSLRVGNLSSPTEHIVANVSTAIEKLFQFCPGGLANIRSLNFQMITGGPSLPLYIDVGSRNNVVLPQPKGKGAPVKKEKSPIIDELSTLPEGMEVLVQRNGDVRVVDSK
;
A
#
# COMPACT_ATOMS: atom_id res chain seq x y z
N MET A 1 16.95 -9.85 28.02
CA MET A 1 17.47 -10.76 26.97
C MET A 1 16.57 -11.98 26.75
N LYS A 2 16.24 -12.77 27.78
CA LYS A 2 15.35 -13.95 27.62
C LYS A 2 13.96 -13.60 27.05
N ARG A 3 13.35 -12.51 27.54
CA ARG A 3 12.04 -12.03 27.07
C ARG A 3 12.05 -11.64 25.59
N GLU A 4 13.10 -10.97 25.12
CA GLU A 4 13.22 -10.57 23.72
C GLU A 4 13.40 -11.79 22.81
N ILE A 5 14.15 -12.81 23.26
CA ILE A 5 14.35 -14.07 22.53
C ILE A 5 13.02 -14.82 22.42
N GLU A 6 12.29 -14.98 23.53
CA GLU A 6 10.97 -15.63 23.52
C GLU A 6 10.00 -14.90 22.60
N LYS A 7 9.97 -13.56 22.67
CA LYS A 7 9.13 -12.77 21.76
C LYS A 7 9.49 -13.02 20.29
N ALA A 8 10.78 -13.02 19.95
CA ALA A 8 11.21 -13.27 18.59
C ALA A 8 10.88 -14.70 18.13
N TYR A 9 11.03 -15.69 19.02
CA TYR A 9 10.75 -17.09 18.74
C TYR A 9 9.26 -17.36 18.46
N TYR A 10 8.37 -16.72 19.23
CA TYR A 10 6.92 -16.88 19.08
C TYR A 10 6.27 -15.88 18.11
N SER A 11 7.06 -15.03 17.45
CA SER A 11 6.53 -14.04 16.48
C SER A 11 6.91 -14.42 15.06
N VAL A 12 5.98 -14.20 14.14
CA VAL A 12 6.22 -14.29 12.70
C VAL A 12 6.06 -12.91 12.07
N MET A 13 6.89 -12.60 11.07
CA MET A 13 6.86 -11.32 10.38
C MET A 13 6.44 -11.52 8.92
N LEU A 14 5.46 -10.72 8.49
CA LEU A 14 5.10 -10.60 7.08
C LEU A 14 5.58 -9.25 6.55
N PRO A 15 6.65 -9.21 5.75
CA PRO A 15 7.12 -7.95 5.20
C PRO A 15 6.15 -7.45 4.12
N LEU A 16 5.51 -6.32 4.39
CA LEU A 16 4.71 -5.56 3.43
C LEU A 16 5.57 -4.42 2.88
N SER A 17 6.12 -4.60 1.69
CA SER A 17 6.91 -3.59 0.99
C SER A 17 6.11 -3.00 -0.17
N ALA A 18 6.37 -1.73 -0.51
CA ALA A 18 5.82 -1.11 -1.70
C ALA A 18 6.14 -1.95 -2.96
N TYR A 19 5.23 -1.95 -3.93
CA TYR A 19 5.35 -2.65 -5.22
C TYR A 19 5.48 -4.18 -5.17
N ARG A 20 5.38 -4.79 -3.99
CA ARG A 20 5.38 -6.26 -3.84
C ARG A 20 3.97 -6.80 -4.06
N VAL A 21 3.81 -7.60 -5.11
CA VAL A 21 2.52 -8.21 -5.49
C VAL A 21 2.23 -9.54 -4.80
N ARG A 22 3.27 -10.20 -4.27
CA ARG A 22 3.16 -11.50 -3.58
C ARG A 22 4.06 -11.55 -2.36
N THR A 23 3.52 -12.02 -1.26
CA THR A 23 4.25 -12.31 -0.03
C THR A 23 3.71 -13.60 0.59
N SER A 24 4.52 -14.29 1.37
CA SER A 24 4.17 -15.58 1.97
C SER A 24 4.54 -15.58 3.45
N LEU A 25 3.64 -16.08 4.29
CA LEU A 25 3.85 -16.23 5.73
C LEU A 25 3.84 -17.72 6.08
N ARG A 26 4.83 -18.16 6.87
CA ARG A 26 4.80 -19.49 7.49
C ARG A 26 3.99 -19.39 8.78
N VAL A 27 2.92 -20.17 8.86
CA VAL A 27 1.97 -20.16 10.00
C VAL A 27 2.06 -21.40 10.89
N GLY A 28 2.86 -22.40 10.51
CA GLY A 28 3.04 -23.61 11.30
C GLY A 28 3.94 -24.66 10.64
N ASN A 29 4.08 -25.79 11.32
CA ASN A 29 4.73 -27.00 10.82
C ASN A 29 3.68 -28.13 10.76
N LEU A 30 3.84 -29.09 9.85
CA LEU A 30 2.99 -30.28 9.75
C LEU A 30 3.11 -31.20 10.97
N SER A 31 4.20 -31.10 11.74
CA SER A 31 4.34 -31.79 13.02
C SER A 31 3.49 -31.18 14.14
N SER A 32 2.89 -30.01 13.93
CA SER A 32 2.02 -29.35 14.90
C SER A 32 0.59 -29.92 14.82
N PRO A 33 -0.13 -30.00 15.94
CA PRO A 33 -1.55 -30.35 15.92
C PRO A 33 -2.36 -29.42 15.01
N THR A 34 -3.34 -30.00 14.31
CA THR A 34 -4.16 -29.29 13.33
C THR A 34 -4.87 -28.08 13.94
N GLU A 35 -5.34 -28.19 15.17
CA GLU A 35 -6.03 -27.10 15.91
C GLU A 35 -5.14 -25.85 16.03
N HIS A 36 -3.86 -26.02 16.32
CA HIS A 36 -2.91 -24.90 16.39
C HIS A 36 -2.66 -24.28 15.02
N ILE A 37 -2.59 -25.09 13.96
CA ILE A 37 -2.42 -24.59 12.60
C ILE A 37 -3.62 -23.72 12.20
N VAL A 38 -4.84 -24.21 12.48
CA VAL A 38 -6.08 -23.46 12.20
C VAL A 38 -6.10 -22.14 12.97
N ALA A 39 -5.80 -22.17 14.27
CA ALA A 39 -5.74 -20.95 15.09
C ALA A 39 -4.72 -19.94 14.55
N ASN A 40 -3.54 -20.40 14.12
CA ASN A 40 -2.50 -19.54 13.56
C ASN A 40 -2.92 -18.96 12.21
N VAL A 41 -3.56 -19.74 11.34
CA VAL A 41 -4.08 -19.29 10.04
C VAL A 41 -5.13 -18.20 10.24
N SER A 42 -6.13 -18.44 11.09
CA SER A 42 -7.17 -17.44 11.38
C SER A 42 -6.58 -16.14 11.92
N THR A 43 -5.70 -16.24 12.92
CA THR A 43 -5.01 -15.08 13.51
C THR A 43 -4.20 -14.32 12.45
N ALA A 44 -3.49 -15.03 11.57
CA ALA A 44 -2.70 -14.41 10.52
C ALA A 44 -3.56 -13.65 9.51
N ILE A 45 -4.70 -14.21 9.11
CA ILE A 45 -5.64 -13.58 8.18
C ILE A 45 -6.27 -12.33 8.80
N GLU A 46 -6.73 -12.42 10.05
CA GLU A 46 -7.28 -11.27 10.79
C GLU A 46 -6.26 -10.13 10.89
N LYS A 47 -5.01 -10.44 11.26
CA LYS A 47 -3.93 -9.44 11.34
C LYS A 47 -3.58 -8.90 9.97
N LEU A 48 -3.56 -9.73 8.94
CA LEU A 48 -3.35 -9.26 7.58
C LEU A 48 -4.42 -8.24 7.16
N PHE A 49 -5.69 -8.52 7.42
CA PHE A 49 -6.77 -7.58 7.08
C PHE A 49 -6.70 -6.28 7.89
N GLN A 50 -6.28 -6.36 9.15
CA GLN A 50 -6.09 -5.20 10.02
C GLN A 50 -4.92 -4.30 9.58
N PHE A 51 -3.81 -4.87 9.14
CA PHE A 51 -2.57 -4.14 8.86
C PHE A 51 -2.24 -3.97 7.37
N CYS A 52 -3.01 -4.57 6.45
CA CYS A 52 -2.78 -4.40 5.02
C CYS A 52 -3.07 -2.95 4.61
N PRO A 53 -2.12 -2.24 3.97
CA PRO A 53 -2.39 -0.91 3.43
C PRO A 53 -3.46 -0.99 2.34
N GLY A 54 -4.48 -0.15 2.41
CA GLY A 54 -5.65 -0.23 1.53
C GLY A 54 -6.66 -1.32 1.90
N GLY A 55 -6.46 -1.98 3.04
CA GLY A 55 -7.40 -2.95 3.61
C GLY A 55 -7.61 -4.18 2.73
N LEU A 56 -8.78 -4.82 2.91
CA LEU A 56 -9.14 -6.05 2.21
C LEU A 56 -9.17 -5.88 0.68
N ALA A 57 -9.58 -4.72 0.18
CA ALA A 57 -9.65 -4.43 -1.26
C ALA A 57 -8.27 -4.48 -1.96
N ASN A 58 -7.18 -4.34 -1.20
CA ASN A 58 -5.83 -4.47 -1.74
C ASN A 58 -5.34 -5.92 -1.83
N ILE A 59 -6.02 -6.87 -1.19
CA ILE A 59 -5.66 -8.29 -1.21
C ILE A 59 -6.41 -8.95 -2.36
N ARG A 60 -5.68 -9.52 -3.33
CA ARG A 60 -6.29 -10.14 -4.52
C ARG A 60 -6.61 -11.61 -4.36
N SER A 61 -5.74 -12.32 -3.67
CA SER A 61 -5.93 -13.74 -3.39
C SER A 61 -5.13 -14.15 -2.17
N LEU A 62 -5.68 -15.05 -1.36
CA LEU A 62 -4.94 -15.75 -0.32
C LEU A 62 -4.95 -17.24 -0.65
N ASN A 63 -3.76 -17.83 -0.69
CA ASN A 63 -3.56 -19.23 -0.99
C ASN A 63 -2.78 -19.88 0.15
N PHE A 64 -3.22 -21.05 0.57
CA PHE A 64 -2.57 -21.87 1.57
C PHE A 64 -1.87 -23.04 0.87
N GLN A 65 -0.57 -23.19 1.10
CA GLN A 65 0.22 -24.21 0.41
C GLN A 65 1.25 -24.83 1.36
N MET A 66 1.57 -26.09 1.10
CA MET A 66 2.72 -26.74 1.71
C MET A 66 4.02 -26.13 1.16
N ILE A 67 5.02 -26.00 2.03
CA ILE A 67 6.33 -25.42 1.66
C ILE A 67 7.12 -26.36 0.74
N THR A 68 6.87 -27.67 0.86
CA THR A 68 7.45 -28.72 0.01
C THR A 68 6.94 -28.68 -1.43
N GLY A 69 6.05 -27.74 -1.77
CA GLY A 69 5.36 -27.69 -3.05
C GLY A 69 4.07 -28.53 -3.04
N GLY A 70 3.31 -28.44 -4.13
CA GLY A 70 2.02 -29.11 -4.28
C GLY A 70 0.86 -28.15 -4.58
N PRO A 71 -0.38 -28.66 -4.61
CA PRO A 71 -1.55 -27.85 -4.87
C PRO A 71 -1.76 -26.80 -3.78
N SER A 72 -2.08 -25.58 -4.17
CA SER A 72 -2.46 -24.51 -3.26
C SER A 72 -3.97 -24.52 -3.04
N LEU A 73 -4.39 -24.45 -1.78
CA LEU A 73 -5.78 -24.26 -1.39
C LEU A 73 -6.12 -22.75 -1.40
N PRO A 74 -6.99 -22.27 -2.31
CA PRO A 74 -7.43 -20.88 -2.27
C PRO A 74 -8.35 -20.65 -1.07
N LEU A 75 -8.00 -19.69 -0.22
CA LEU A 75 -8.79 -19.27 0.94
C LEU A 75 -9.64 -18.03 0.66
N TYR A 76 -9.19 -17.19 -0.26
CA TYR A 76 -9.84 -15.92 -0.59
C TYR A 76 -9.47 -15.48 -2.00
N ILE A 77 -10.43 -14.89 -2.73
CA ILE A 77 -10.25 -14.29 -4.05
C ILE A 77 -11.07 -13.01 -4.11
N ASP A 78 -10.44 -11.91 -4.55
CA ASP A 78 -11.12 -10.65 -4.89
C ASP A 78 -11.06 -10.40 -6.39
N VAL A 79 -12.23 -10.12 -6.97
CA VAL A 79 -12.41 -9.78 -8.39
C VAL A 79 -12.74 -8.30 -8.60
N GLY A 80 -12.63 -7.47 -7.56
CA GLY A 80 -12.91 -6.04 -7.64
C GLY A 80 -11.95 -5.26 -8.55
N SER A 81 -12.29 -4.01 -8.90
CA SER A 81 -11.38 -3.17 -9.67
C SER A 81 -10.16 -2.74 -8.85
N ARG A 82 -8.98 -2.64 -9.49
CA ARG A 82 -7.79 -2.03 -8.88
C ARG A 82 -8.01 -0.58 -8.48
N ASN A 83 -8.88 0.13 -9.20
CA ASN A 83 -9.16 1.55 -8.97
C ASN A 83 -9.90 1.80 -7.65
N ASN A 84 -10.50 0.76 -7.05
CA ASN A 84 -11.19 0.86 -5.77
C ASN A 84 -10.23 0.82 -4.57
N VAL A 85 -8.94 0.55 -4.80
CA VAL A 85 -7.93 0.44 -3.73
C VAL A 85 -7.40 1.82 -3.38
N VAL A 86 -7.70 2.29 -2.17
CA VAL A 86 -7.16 3.55 -1.64
C VAL A 86 -6.00 3.24 -0.71
N LEU A 87 -4.77 3.50 -1.16
CA LEU A 87 -3.59 3.30 -0.35
C LEU A 87 -3.35 4.49 0.59
N PRO A 88 -2.96 4.26 1.85
CA PRO A 88 -2.56 5.34 2.74
C PRO A 88 -1.31 6.03 2.19
N GLN A 89 -1.28 7.36 2.25
CA GLN A 89 -0.07 8.10 1.89
C GLN A 89 1.02 7.86 2.93
N PRO A 90 2.27 7.58 2.51
CA PRO A 90 3.38 7.43 3.44
C PRO A 90 3.56 8.73 4.23
N LYS A 91 3.59 8.63 5.57
CA LYS A 91 3.87 9.76 6.46
C LYS A 91 5.35 9.68 6.87
N GLY A 92 6.19 10.61 6.41
CA GLY A 92 7.60 10.66 6.81
C GLY A 92 8.53 11.35 5.80
N LYS A 93 9.83 11.42 6.13
CA LYS A 93 10.89 11.93 5.24
C LYS A 93 10.93 11.05 3.97
N GLY A 94 10.54 11.62 2.83
CA GLY A 94 10.38 10.91 1.55
C GLY A 94 8.93 10.71 1.11
N ALA A 95 7.93 11.14 1.90
CA ALA A 95 6.58 11.32 1.40
C ALA A 95 6.63 12.26 0.19
N PRO A 96 5.90 11.97 -0.91
CA PRO A 96 5.77 12.95 -1.97
C PRO A 96 5.18 14.20 -1.31
N VAL A 97 6.00 15.25 -1.20
CA VAL A 97 5.52 16.58 -0.85
C VAL A 97 4.30 16.77 -1.73
N LYS A 98 3.14 17.06 -1.14
CA LYS A 98 2.00 17.56 -1.90
C LYS A 98 2.54 18.83 -2.56
N LYS A 99 3.15 18.69 -3.75
CA LYS A 99 3.54 19.82 -4.56
C LYS A 99 2.19 20.44 -4.87
N GLU A 100 1.90 21.55 -4.21
CA GLU A 100 0.71 22.35 -4.50
C GLU A 100 0.67 22.47 -6.03
N LYS A 101 -0.41 21.94 -6.60
CA LYS A 101 -0.68 21.99 -8.03
C LYS A 101 -1.37 23.31 -8.37
N SER A 102 -1.15 24.37 -7.58
CA SER A 102 -1.67 25.67 -7.91
C SER A 102 -0.90 26.16 -9.14
N PRO A 103 -1.61 26.49 -10.24
CA PRO A 103 -0.98 27.22 -11.33
C PRO A 103 -0.51 28.57 -10.78
N ILE A 104 0.66 29.01 -11.22
CA ILE A 104 1.22 30.30 -10.84
C ILE A 104 0.65 31.32 -11.82
N ILE A 105 0.03 32.37 -11.29
CA ILE A 105 -0.43 33.53 -12.05
C ILE A 105 0.51 34.66 -11.66
N ASP A 106 1.18 35.26 -12.64
CA ASP A 106 2.10 36.36 -12.41
C ASP A 106 2.06 37.36 -13.57
N GLU A 107 2.42 38.60 -13.29
CA GLU A 107 2.52 39.67 -14.28
C GLU A 107 3.79 39.49 -15.11
N LEU A 108 3.69 39.65 -16.43
CA LEU A 108 4.84 39.59 -17.33
C LEU A 108 5.10 40.97 -17.93
N SER A 109 6.29 41.52 -17.68
CA SER A 109 6.70 42.88 -18.08
C SER A 109 6.76 43.14 -19.60
N THR A 110 6.49 42.14 -20.42
CA THR A 110 6.40 42.24 -21.88
C THR A 110 4.95 42.27 -22.40
N LEU A 111 3.96 42.13 -21.52
CA LEU A 111 2.54 42.27 -21.86
C LEU A 111 2.01 43.67 -21.51
N PRO A 112 0.99 44.17 -22.22
CA PRO A 112 0.32 45.42 -21.86
C PRO A 112 -0.23 45.39 -20.43
N GLU A 113 -0.35 46.57 -19.80
CA GLU A 113 -0.91 46.70 -18.44
C GLU A 113 -2.32 46.08 -18.37
N GLY A 114 -2.55 45.22 -17.36
CA GLY A 114 -3.83 44.53 -17.14
C GLY A 114 -3.92 43.09 -17.64
N MET A 115 -2.80 42.48 -18.05
CA MET A 115 -2.74 41.06 -18.45
C MET A 115 -1.76 40.27 -17.59
N GLU A 116 -2.25 39.15 -17.07
CA GLU A 116 -1.49 38.18 -16.28
C GLU A 116 -1.24 36.90 -17.07
N VAL A 117 -0.21 36.15 -16.69
CA VAL A 117 0.15 34.90 -17.34
C VAL A 117 -0.06 33.74 -16.38
N LEU A 118 -0.92 32.82 -16.77
CA LEU A 118 -1.12 31.53 -16.12
C LEU A 118 -0.13 30.53 -16.70
N VAL A 119 0.88 30.14 -15.90
CA VAL A 119 1.82 29.08 -16.29
C VAL A 119 1.45 27.78 -15.59
N GLN A 120 1.05 26.80 -16.38
CA GLN A 120 0.81 25.43 -15.91
C GLN A 120 2.10 24.60 -15.98
N ARG A 121 2.20 23.58 -15.12
CA ARG A 121 3.42 22.74 -15.02
C ARG A 121 3.71 21.86 -16.24
N ASN A 122 2.73 21.66 -17.11
CA ASN A 122 2.89 21.02 -18.42
C ASN A 122 3.54 21.96 -19.46
N GLY A 123 3.86 23.21 -19.08
CA GLY A 123 4.35 24.23 -19.99
C GLY A 123 3.26 24.91 -20.80
N ASP A 124 1.98 24.62 -20.52
CA ASP A 124 0.86 25.35 -21.13
C ASP A 124 0.79 26.75 -20.50
N VAL A 125 0.88 27.77 -21.36
CA VAL A 125 0.90 29.18 -20.97
C VAL A 125 -0.34 29.83 -21.52
N ARG A 126 -1.13 30.49 -20.66
CA ARG A 126 -2.33 31.22 -21.06
C ARG A 126 -2.26 32.64 -20.54
N VAL A 127 -2.65 33.59 -21.38
CA VAL A 127 -2.86 34.98 -20.95
C VAL A 127 -4.26 35.08 -20.38
N VAL A 128 -4.39 35.70 -19.22
CA VAL A 128 -5.65 35.96 -18.52
C VAL A 128 -5.75 37.45 -18.25
N ASP A 129 -6.95 38.01 -18.39
CA ASP A 129 -7.19 39.42 -18.06
C ASP A 129 -7.19 39.58 -16.53
N SER A 130 -6.39 40.52 -16.03
CA SER A 130 -6.45 40.96 -14.64
C SER A 130 -7.77 41.71 -14.46
N LYS A 131 -8.64 41.19 -13.60
CA LYS A 131 -9.98 41.73 -13.38
C LYS A 131 -9.96 42.97 -12.50
#